data_AF-A0A9E4H1R0-F1
#
_entry.id   AF-A0A9E4H1R0-F1
#
_cell.length_a   1.000
_cell.length_b   1.000
_cell.length_c   1.000
_cell.angle_alpha   90.00
_cell.angle_beta   90.00
_cell.angle_gamma   90.00
#
_symmetry.space_group_name_H-M   'P 1'
#
loop_
_entity.id
_entity.type
_entity.pdbx_description
1 polymer ?
#
loop_
_entity_poly.entity_id
_entity_poly.type
_entity_poly.pdbx_seq_one_letter_code
_entity_poly.pdbx_strand_id
1 'polypeptide(L)'
;MSELTKKIDEMLFEIHKKRWISLSKDDPGIVFDAKAKLAAYNLIERQNQHSWKLTREGYEAVELGGFEAWEEANDLSKSEKKNSNNSKESGERQIFISHASKNSDYGNALVELLTGVGIANNKIVFTSNTAYGIPIGENIFDWLKNRINEKPHVIYLLSKEYYDSIACLNEMGAAWVVENQHTMLFTPNFDLKSYEFQNGALDPRKIGFRINNEERLTEFVESLKVTFKILPGMVLVNQKIKEFLKKVTEIESEEAAKIKSTITEPPQKAQTQKTETNNAKSEPIKNEKTAQRKSKSSSRLFSDLRAGKLKTEEVLLVYYIIETGRFKLGTGWQEPHEIENIEAWEDINELDNVLSKNYSKALKRFEMRALIEVSDFTGSGNPKEMALIDSARKELLDLPEDVESILLEVVKNNPAKEEDDFPF
;
A
#
# COMPACT_ATOMS: atom_id res chain seq x y z
N MET A 1 22.39 -5.88 -40.79
CA MET A 1 22.42 -4.41 -40.93
C MET A 1 21.53 -3.90 -42.06
N SER A 2 20.29 -3.57 -41.72
CA SER A 2 19.34 -2.87 -42.61
C SER A 2 19.61 -1.35 -42.65
N GLU A 3 18.96 -0.60 -43.54
CA GLU A 3 19.03 0.87 -43.52
C GLU A 3 18.48 1.44 -42.20
N LEU A 4 17.42 0.83 -41.67
CA LEU A 4 16.87 1.14 -40.35
C LEU A 4 17.88 0.84 -39.23
N THR A 5 18.60 -0.29 -39.28
CA THR A 5 19.63 -0.59 -38.27
C THR A 5 20.72 0.48 -38.27
N LYS A 6 21.24 0.84 -39.46
CA LYS A 6 22.25 1.91 -39.57
C LYS A 6 21.76 3.20 -38.94
N LYS A 7 20.47 3.53 -39.10
CA LYS A 7 19.90 4.74 -38.51
C LYS A 7 19.74 4.66 -36.99
N ILE A 8 19.40 3.48 -36.47
CA ILE A 8 19.38 3.19 -35.03
C ILE A 8 20.79 3.36 -34.42
N ASP A 9 21.81 2.78 -35.05
CA ASP A 9 23.21 2.86 -34.60
C ASP A 9 23.72 4.31 -34.65
N GLU A 10 23.52 5.02 -35.76
CA GLU A 10 23.81 6.46 -35.88
C GLU A 10 23.17 7.26 -34.74
N MET A 11 21.91 6.99 -34.41
CA MET A 11 21.19 7.69 -33.33
C MET A 11 21.77 7.36 -31.95
N LEU A 12 22.08 6.09 -31.65
CA LEU A 12 22.76 5.71 -30.40
C LEU A 12 24.08 6.47 -30.20
N PHE A 13 24.96 6.44 -31.21
CA PHE A 13 26.25 7.11 -31.12
C PHE A 13 26.13 8.64 -31.09
N GLU A 14 25.14 9.25 -31.77
CA GLU A 14 24.92 10.70 -31.70
C GLU A 14 24.33 11.15 -30.35
N ILE A 15 23.40 10.40 -29.75
CA ILE A 15 22.92 10.67 -28.38
C ILE A 15 24.08 10.51 -27.39
N HIS A 16 24.92 9.49 -27.54
CA HIS A 16 26.09 9.30 -26.67
C HIS A 16 27.03 10.52 -26.71
N LYS A 17 27.42 10.98 -27.90
CA LYS A 17 28.32 12.14 -28.08
C LYS A 17 27.72 13.45 -27.58
N LYS A 18 26.45 13.71 -27.89
CA LYS A 18 25.77 14.99 -27.58
C LYS A 18 25.07 15.00 -26.21
N ARG A 19 25.03 13.84 -25.54
CA ARG A 19 24.22 13.50 -24.35
C ARG A 19 22.70 13.54 -24.55
N TRP A 20 22.22 14.14 -25.63
CA TRP A 20 20.82 14.21 -26.02
C TRP A 20 20.66 14.44 -27.53
N ILE A 21 19.48 14.15 -28.08
CA ILE A 21 19.05 14.63 -29.41
C ILE A 21 17.68 15.28 -29.34
N SER A 22 17.46 16.31 -30.15
CA SER A 22 16.14 16.84 -30.53
C SER A 22 15.59 16.09 -31.74
N LEU A 23 14.31 15.76 -31.74
CA LEU A 23 13.61 15.11 -32.86
C LEU A 23 12.21 15.74 -33.04
N SER A 24 11.83 16.06 -34.28
CA SER A 24 10.52 16.62 -34.61
C SER A 24 9.48 15.53 -34.94
N LYS A 25 8.27 15.95 -35.33
CA LYS A 25 7.31 15.12 -36.07
C LYS A 25 7.56 15.13 -37.59
N ASP A 26 8.36 16.07 -38.07
CA ASP A 26 8.71 16.26 -39.48
C ASP A 26 9.96 15.45 -39.90
N ASP A 27 10.56 14.71 -38.96
CA ASP A 27 11.72 13.86 -39.24
C ASP A 27 11.35 12.73 -40.21
N PRO A 28 12.24 12.32 -41.15
CA PRO A 28 11.96 11.24 -42.09
C PRO A 28 11.52 9.95 -41.39
N GLY A 29 10.57 9.21 -41.95
CA GLY A 29 9.93 8.05 -41.29
C GLY A 29 10.92 7.04 -40.67
N ILE A 30 12.04 6.77 -41.34
CA ILE A 30 13.11 5.89 -40.85
C ILE A 30 13.74 6.35 -39.51
N VAL A 31 13.73 7.65 -39.21
CA VAL A 31 14.16 8.24 -37.93
C VAL A 31 13.08 8.08 -36.86
N PHE A 32 11.80 8.19 -37.24
CA PHE A 32 10.68 7.89 -36.34
C PHE A 32 10.65 6.41 -35.97
N ASP A 33 10.84 5.51 -36.94
CA ASP A 33 10.89 4.06 -36.73
C ASP A 33 12.11 3.65 -35.90
N ALA A 34 13.28 4.27 -36.16
CA ALA A 34 14.49 4.05 -35.36
C ALA A 34 14.29 4.48 -33.90
N LYS A 35 13.71 5.67 -33.69
CA LYS A 35 13.32 6.17 -32.36
C LYS A 35 12.30 5.24 -31.67
N ALA A 36 11.30 4.74 -32.40
CA ALA A 36 10.29 3.83 -31.87
C ALA A 36 10.92 2.50 -31.44
N LYS A 37 11.82 1.91 -32.24
CA LYS A 37 12.54 0.69 -31.85
C LYS A 37 13.46 0.95 -30.65
N LEU A 38 14.21 2.05 -30.64
CA LEU A 38 15.06 2.43 -29.50
C LEU A 38 14.28 2.62 -28.19
N ALA A 39 13.10 3.23 -28.23
CA ALA A 39 12.26 3.39 -27.05
C ALA A 39 11.62 2.06 -26.60
N ALA A 40 11.14 1.24 -27.55
CA ALA A 40 10.53 -0.05 -27.25
C ALA A 40 11.49 -1.07 -26.62
N TYR A 41 12.79 -0.96 -26.89
CA TYR A 41 13.85 -1.78 -26.28
C TYR A 41 14.50 -1.10 -25.05
N ASN A 42 13.91 0.00 -24.56
CA ASN A 42 14.41 0.79 -23.42
C ASN A 42 15.88 1.26 -23.56
N LEU A 43 16.30 1.65 -24.77
CA LEU A 43 17.65 2.18 -25.04
C LEU A 43 17.70 3.71 -24.99
N ILE A 44 16.56 4.38 -25.13
CA ILE A 44 16.41 5.83 -24.96
C ILE A 44 15.22 6.15 -24.06
N GLU A 45 15.38 7.19 -23.25
CA GLU A 45 14.33 7.75 -22.40
C GLU A 45 14.11 9.24 -22.70
N ARG A 46 12.90 9.72 -22.42
CA ARG A 46 12.48 11.08 -22.73
C ARG A 46 12.95 12.05 -21.65
N GLN A 47 13.81 13.00 -22.01
CA GLN A 47 14.34 13.99 -21.07
C GLN A 47 13.41 15.21 -20.90
N ASN A 48 12.74 15.64 -21.97
CA ASN A 48 11.70 16.67 -21.93
C ASN A 48 10.75 16.53 -23.15
N GLN A 49 9.92 17.54 -23.42
CA GLN A 49 8.97 17.47 -24.54
C GLN A 49 9.64 17.19 -25.91
N HIS A 50 10.87 17.66 -26.13
CA HIS A 50 11.54 17.63 -27.44
C HIS A 50 12.86 16.83 -27.49
N SER A 51 13.43 16.43 -26.34
CA SER A 51 14.73 15.74 -26.28
C SER A 51 14.73 14.38 -25.57
N TRP A 52 15.68 13.55 -26.00
CA TRP A 52 15.86 12.14 -25.60
C TRP A 52 17.32 11.89 -25.19
N LYS A 53 17.55 11.07 -24.16
CA LYS A 53 18.87 10.67 -23.64
C LYS A 53 18.99 9.14 -23.62
N LEU A 54 20.21 8.60 -23.58
CA LEU A 54 20.44 7.17 -23.40
C LEU A 54 20.03 6.73 -21.98
N THR A 55 19.39 5.57 -21.90
CA THR A 55 19.26 4.76 -20.66
C THR A 55 20.57 4.04 -20.36
N ARG A 56 20.65 3.28 -19.26
CA ARG A 56 21.79 2.40 -18.98
C ARG A 56 22.01 1.40 -20.11
N GLU A 57 20.94 0.78 -20.59
CA GLU A 57 20.95 -0.19 -21.68
C GLU A 57 21.37 0.48 -23.00
N GLY A 58 21.01 1.76 -23.19
CA GLY A 58 21.50 2.58 -24.30
C GLY A 58 23.01 2.85 -24.27
N TYR A 59 23.61 3.01 -23.09
CA TYR A 59 25.07 3.08 -22.95
C TYR A 59 25.73 1.73 -23.22
N GLU A 60 25.18 0.64 -22.68
CA GLU A 60 25.65 -0.74 -22.93
C GLU A 60 25.60 -1.09 -24.42
N ALA A 61 24.55 -0.69 -25.14
CA ALA A 61 24.45 -0.90 -26.59
C ALA A 61 25.50 -0.13 -27.40
N VAL A 62 25.94 1.04 -26.91
CA VAL A 62 27.06 1.80 -27.49
C VAL A 62 28.41 1.15 -27.16
N GLU A 63 28.59 0.61 -25.96
CA GLU A 63 29.81 -0.10 -25.54
C GLU A 63 30.00 -1.43 -26.27
N LEU A 64 28.90 -2.15 -26.57
CA LEU A 64 28.90 -3.36 -27.43
C LEU A 64 29.05 -3.04 -28.93
N GLY A 65 29.11 -1.76 -29.33
CA GLY A 65 29.39 -1.33 -30.70
C GLY A 65 28.18 -1.19 -31.62
N GLY A 66 26.95 -1.28 -31.10
CA GLY A 66 25.72 -1.04 -31.86
C GLY A 66 24.53 -1.88 -31.41
N PHE A 67 23.37 -1.55 -31.96
CA PHE A 67 22.10 -2.20 -31.67
C PHE A 67 22.08 -3.67 -32.11
N GLU A 68 22.64 -4.02 -33.27
CA GLU A 68 22.68 -5.43 -33.73
C GLU A 68 23.52 -6.32 -32.79
N ALA A 69 24.65 -5.82 -32.26
CA ALA A 69 25.48 -6.54 -31.30
C ALA A 69 24.84 -6.67 -29.91
N TRP A 70 24.14 -5.63 -29.44
CA TRP A 70 23.39 -5.67 -28.19
C TRP A 70 22.12 -6.54 -28.28
N GLU A 71 21.40 -6.52 -29.41
CA GLU A 71 20.26 -7.41 -29.66
C GLU A 71 20.72 -8.88 -29.67
N GLU A 72 21.85 -9.20 -30.33
CA GLU A 72 22.44 -10.55 -30.31
C GLU A 72 22.89 -11.00 -28.91
N ALA A 73 23.63 -10.17 -28.17
CA ALA A 73 24.06 -10.50 -26.80
C ALA A 73 22.86 -10.70 -25.85
N ASN A 74 21.82 -9.87 -25.99
CA ASN A 74 20.62 -9.95 -25.16
C ASN A 74 19.75 -11.16 -25.54
N ASP A 75 19.63 -11.51 -26.83
CA ASP A 75 18.92 -12.70 -27.30
C ASP A 75 19.65 -14.01 -26.99
N LEU A 76 20.99 -14.02 -27.01
CA LEU A 76 21.79 -15.12 -26.43
C LEU A 76 21.39 -15.33 -24.97
N SER A 77 21.35 -14.27 -24.16
CA SER A 77 20.90 -14.35 -22.76
C SER A 77 19.44 -14.84 -22.61
N LYS A 78 18.57 -14.62 -23.60
CA LYS A 78 17.18 -15.12 -23.61
C LYS A 78 17.11 -16.59 -24.06
N SER A 79 18.03 -17.04 -24.92
CA SER A 79 18.12 -18.44 -25.35
C SER A 79 18.59 -19.36 -24.21
N GLU A 80 19.56 -18.90 -23.41
CA GLU A 80 20.03 -19.59 -22.20
C GLU A 80 18.89 -19.72 -21.17
N LYS A 81 18.11 -18.65 -20.97
CA LYS A 81 16.90 -18.64 -20.13
C LYS A 81 15.76 -19.54 -20.65
N LYS A 82 15.85 -20.08 -21.88
CA LYS A 82 14.83 -20.94 -22.48
C LYS A 82 15.15 -22.43 -22.35
N ASN A 83 16.43 -22.80 -22.30
CA ASN A 83 16.88 -24.18 -22.09
C ASN A 83 17.00 -24.57 -20.60
N SER A 84 16.99 -23.61 -19.66
CA SER A 84 17.04 -23.86 -18.22
C SER A 84 15.73 -24.34 -17.59
N ASN A 85 14.65 -24.50 -18.38
CA ASN A 85 13.27 -24.74 -17.91
C ASN A 85 13.00 -26.14 -17.28
N ASN A 86 14.05 -26.83 -16.83
CA ASN A 86 13.96 -28.08 -16.07
C ASN A 86 14.87 -28.12 -14.82
N SER A 87 15.42 -26.97 -14.40
CA SER A 87 16.14 -26.79 -13.13
C SER A 87 15.78 -25.44 -12.52
N LYS A 88 15.35 -25.41 -11.26
CA LYS A 88 15.04 -24.17 -10.54
C LYS A 88 16.31 -23.40 -10.18
N GLU A 89 16.12 -22.11 -9.89
CA GLU A 89 17.10 -21.12 -9.44
C GLU A 89 18.05 -20.61 -10.55
N SER A 90 18.35 -19.30 -10.66
CA SER A 90 17.86 -18.14 -9.88
C SER A 90 17.52 -16.94 -10.77
N GLY A 91 16.31 -16.40 -10.61
CA GLY A 91 16.09 -14.96 -10.82
C GLY A 91 16.58 -14.23 -9.57
N GLU A 92 17.30 -13.13 -9.72
CA GLU A 92 17.88 -12.41 -8.57
C GLU A 92 16.80 -11.76 -7.69
N ARG A 93 16.35 -12.52 -6.68
CA ARG A 93 15.30 -12.19 -5.71
C ARG A 93 15.47 -10.79 -5.09
N GLN A 94 14.36 -10.16 -4.74
CA GLN A 94 14.33 -8.94 -3.92
C GLN A 94 13.99 -9.26 -2.46
N ILE A 95 14.27 -8.31 -1.57
CA ILE A 95 13.76 -8.23 -0.20
C ILE A 95 12.65 -7.19 -0.18
N PHE A 96 11.51 -7.51 0.42
CA PHE A 96 10.40 -6.58 0.68
C PHE A 96 10.24 -6.41 2.19
N ILE A 97 10.33 -5.18 2.70
CA ILE A 97 10.28 -4.87 4.14
C ILE A 97 8.91 -4.25 4.46
N SER A 98 7.99 -5.11 4.88
CA SER A 98 6.67 -4.70 5.38
C SER A 98 6.81 -4.25 6.84
N HIS A 99 6.38 -3.03 7.14
CA HIS A 99 6.49 -2.41 8.46
C HIS A 99 5.47 -1.27 8.60
N ALA A 100 5.09 -0.90 9.82
CA ALA A 100 4.25 0.28 10.04
C ALA A 100 5.07 1.57 9.95
N SER A 101 4.49 2.61 9.35
CA SER A 101 5.13 3.94 9.20
C SER A 101 5.54 4.56 10.55
N LYS A 102 4.82 4.24 11.64
CA LYS A 102 5.17 4.66 13.02
C LYS A 102 6.46 4.03 13.54
N ASN A 103 6.93 2.94 12.94
CA ASN A 103 8.19 2.26 13.27
C ASN A 103 9.21 2.38 12.13
N SER A 104 9.12 3.43 11.30
CA SER A 104 10.02 3.67 10.17
C SER A 104 11.49 3.70 10.55
N ASP A 105 11.84 4.10 11.78
CA ASP A 105 13.22 4.19 12.24
C ASP A 105 13.88 2.81 12.41
N TYR A 106 13.15 1.82 12.93
CA TYR A 106 13.60 0.43 12.94
C TYR A 106 13.73 -0.13 11.51
N GLY A 107 12.86 0.29 10.60
CA GLY A 107 12.92 -0.04 9.18
C GLY A 107 14.13 0.56 8.46
N ASN A 108 14.40 1.84 8.69
CA ASN A 108 15.57 2.56 8.17
C ASN A 108 16.87 1.91 8.65
N ALA A 109 16.98 1.61 9.94
CA ALA A 109 18.11 0.87 10.50
C ALA A 109 18.29 -0.51 9.83
N LEU A 110 17.19 -1.21 9.50
CA LEU A 110 17.25 -2.50 8.81
C LEU A 110 17.73 -2.35 7.35
N VAL A 111 17.32 -1.31 6.63
CA VAL A 111 17.85 -0.99 5.29
C VAL A 111 19.35 -0.69 5.35
N GLU A 112 19.80 0.10 6.33
CA GLU A 112 21.23 0.36 6.58
C GLU A 112 22.02 -0.91 6.91
N LEU A 113 21.45 -1.83 7.70
CA LEU A 113 22.09 -3.12 7.99
C LEU A 113 22.23 -3.96 6.73
N LEU A 114 21.14 -4.15 5.97
CA LEU A 114 21.12 -4.99 4.77
C LEU A 114 22.06 -4.44 3.68
N THR A 115 22.05 -3.13 3.44
CA THR A 115 23.00 -2.47 2.53
C THR A 115 24.43 -2.50 3.08
N GLY A 116 24.61 -2.30 4.39
CA GLY A 116 25.90 -2.34 5.08
C GLY A 116 26.58 -3.70 5.06
N VAL A 117 25.83 -4.81 5.02
CA VAL A 117 26.36 -6.16 4.80
C VAL A 117 26.50 -6.52 3.31
N GLY A 118 26.18 -5.60 2.39
CA GLY A 118 26.49 -5.71 0.96
C GLY A 118 25.32 -5.96 0.02
N ILE A 119 24.08 -6.04 0.53
CA ILE A 119 22.90 -6.24 -0.34
C ILE A 119 22.64 -4.96 -1.13
N ALA A 120 22.61 -5.06 -2.45
CA ALA A 120 22.45 -3.91 -3.33
C ALA A 120 21.08 -3.21 -3.10
N ASN A 121 21.07 -1.88 -3.01
CA ASN A 121 19.87 -1.11 -2.67
C ASN A 121 18.69 -1.37 -3.61
N ASN A 122 18.93 -1.62 -4.90
CA ASN A 122 17.89 -1.97 -5.88
C ASN A 122 17.28 -3.38 -5.70
N LYS A 123 17.77 -4.16 -4.73
CA LYS A 123 17.17 -5.41 -4.27
C LYS A 123 16.33 -5.24 -3.01
N ILE A 124 16.28 -4.06 -2.40
CA ILE A 124 15.49 -3.80 -1.19
C ILE A 124 14.32 -2.89 -1.57
N VAL A 125 13.11 -3.29 -1.19
CA VAL A 125 11.88 -2.50 -1.32
C VAL A 125 11.36 -2.19 0.07
N PHE A 126 11.19 -0.90 0.36
CA PHE A 126 10.88 -0.37 1.70
C PHE A 126 9.92 0.82 1.55
N THR A 127 8.70 0.69 2.07
CA THR A 127 7.52 1.43 1.58
C THR A 127 7.22 2.75 2.30
N SER A 128 7.92 3.11 3.38
CA SER A 128 7.66 4.34 4.15
C SER A 128 8.36 5.59 3.62
N ASN A 129 9.17 5.47 2.56
CA ASN A 129 9.84 6.61 1.94
C ASN A 129 9.02 7.11 0.73
N THR A 130 8.29 8.22 0.92
CA THR A 130 7.45 8.84 -0.13
C THR A 130 8.23 9.37 -1.34
N ALA A 131 9.56 9.48 -1.27
CA ALA A 131 10.41 9.76 -2.42
C ALA A 131 10.81 8.50 -3.23
N TYR A 132 10.45 7.30 -2.75
CA TYR A 132 10.82 6.01 -3.36
C TYR A 132 9.68 4.99 -3.36
N GLY A 133 8.79 5.03 -4.36
CA GLY A 133 8.21 3.75 -4.81
C GLY A 133 6.80 3.66 -5.37
N ILE A 134 6.19 4.69 -5.96
CA ILE A 134 5.17 4.46 -7.01
C ILE A 134 5.47 5.41 -8.18
N PRO A 135 5.64 4.92 -9.43
CA PRO A 135 5.76 5.81 -10.58
C PRO A 135 4.48 6.62 -10.78
N ILE A 136 4.60 7.92 -11.06
CA ILE A 136 3.44 8.82 -11.17
C ILE A 136 2.55 8.36 -12.34
N GLY A 137 1.36 7.84 -12.01
CA GLY A 137 0.39 7.29 -12.96
C GLY A 137 0.19 5.77 -12.90
N GLU A 138 0.97 5.03 -12.10
CA GLU A 138 0.74 3.60 -11.83
C GLU A 138 -0.34 3.39 -10.76
N ASN A 139 -1.09 2.28 -10.85
CA ASN A 139 -2.03 1.88 -9.80
C ASN A 139 -1.27 1.21 -8.64
N ILE A 140 -1.45 1.70 -7.41
CA ILE A 140 -0.78 1.19 -6.19
C ILE A 140 -0.99 -0.31 -5.99
N PHE A 141 -2.19 -0.83 -6.24
CA PHE A 141 -2.51 -2.23 -6.03
C PHE A 141 -1.86 -3.12 -7.08
N ASP A 142 -1.83 -2.72 -8.35
CA ASP A 142 -1.14 -3.50 -9.40
C ASP A 142 0.39 -3.41 -9.25
N TRP A 143 0.95 -2.27 -8.85
CA TRP A 143 2.38 -2.16 -8.52
C TRP A 143 2.78 -3.09 -7.36
N LEU A 144 2.02 -3.07 -6.25
CA LEU A 144 2.27 -3.91 -5.07
C LEU A 144 2.08 -5.40 -5.39
N LYS A 145 1.02 -5.74 -6.13
CA LYS A 145 0.74 -7.09 -6.64
C LYS A 145 1.84 -7.60 -7.55
N ASN A 146 2.37 -6.78 -8.44
CA ASN A 146 3.52 -7.14 -9.28
C ASN A 146 4.77 -7.40 -8.42
N ARG A 147 5.09 -6.52 -7.46
CA ARG A 147 6.19 -6.72 -6.50
C ARG A 147 6.05 -7.99 -5.67
N ILE A 148 4.83 -8.33 -5.25
CA ILE A 148 4.55 -9.55 -4.49
C ILE A 148 4.64 -10.81 -5.39
N ASN A 149 4.25 -10.70 -6.66
CA ASN A 149 4.34 -11.76 -7.68
C ASN A 149 5.78 -12.04 -8.16
N GLU A 150 6.72 -11.08 -8.04
CA GLU A 150 8.17 -11.29 -8.24
C GLU A 150 8.80 -12.22 -7.19
N LYS A 151 8.00 -12.73 -6.25
CA LYS A 151 8.34 -13.66 -5.16
C LYS A 151 9.49 -13.20 -4.26
N PRO A 152 9.48 -11.97 -3.72
CA PRO A 152 10.50 -11.47 -2.82
C PRO A 152 10.66 -12.33 -1.55
N HIS A 153 11.77 -12.13 -0.84
CA HIS A 153 11.89 -12.51 0.55
C HIS A 153 11.27 -11.41 1.41
N VAL A 154 10.16 -11.71 2.09
CA VAL A 154 9.38 -10.72 2.84
C VAL A 154 9.85 -10.67 4.29
N ILE A 155 10.35 -9.51 4.72
CA ILE A 155 10.63 -9.26 6.12
C ILE A 155 9.42 -8.54 6.70
N TYR A 156 8.75 -9.20 7.65
CA TYR A 156 7.69 -8.62 8.44
C TYR A 156 8.31 -8.02 9.71
N LEU A 157 8.31 -6.70 9.81
CA LEU A 157 8.73 -5.97 11.02
C LEU A 157 7.49 -5.70 11.88
N LEU A 158 7.19 -6.68 12.72
CA LEU A 158 5.99 -6.77 13.54
C LEU A 158 6.12 -5.96 14.83
N SER A 159 5.18 -5.05 15.02
CA SER A 159 4.98 -4.18 16.19
C SER A 159 3.48 -4.19 16.55
N LYS A 160 3.06 -3.43 17.57
CA LYS A 160 1.61 -3.22 17.78
C LYS A 160 1.04 -2.43 16.59
N GLU A 161 1.75 -1.39 16.19
CA GLU A 161 1.37 -0.46 15.11
C GLU A 161 1.30 -1.17 13.74
N TYR A 162 2.00 -2.30 13.58
CA TYR A 162 1.87 -3.18 12.41
C TYR A 162 0.49 -3.82 12.32
N TYR A 163 -0.03 -4.34 13.43
CA TYR A 163 -1.36 -4.95 13.47
C TYR A 163 -2.48 -3.91 13.53
N ASP A 164 -2.19 -2.70 14.03
CA ASP A 164 -3.08 -1.53 13.89
C ASP A 164 -3.14 -1.02 12.43
N SER A 165 -2.17 -1.36 11.57
CA SER A 165 -2.03 -0.82 10.22
C SER A 165 -2.68 -1.70 9.15
N ILE A 166 -3.84 -1.26 8.65
CA ILE A 166 -4.58 -1.93 7.57
C ILE A 166 -3.72 -2.10 6.30
N ALA A 167 -2.84 -1.14 5.98
CA ALA A 167 -1.91 -1.27 4.87
C ALA A 167 -0.94 -2.46 5.05
N CYS A 168 -0.38 -2.61 6.26
CA CYS A 168 0.50 -3.71 6.61
C CYS A 168 -0.22 -5.07 6.62
N LEU A 169 -1.46 -5.12 7.14
CA LEU A 169 -2.29 -6.32 7.09
C LEU A 169 -2.64 -6.73 5.65
N ASN A 170 -2.89 -5.78 4.76
CA ASN A 170 -3.15 -6.02 3.34
C ASN A 170 -1.89 -6.50 2.60
N GLU A 171 -0.72 -5.90 2.86
CA GLU A 171 0.58 -6.39 2.37
C GLU A 171 0.83 -7.84 2.80
N MET A 172 0.63 -8.15 4.10
CA MET A 172 0.78 -9.48 4.68
C MET A 172 -0.17 -10.50 4.06
N GLY A 173 -1.45 -10.16 3.89
CA GLY A 173 -2.43 -11.02 3.25
C GLY A 173 -2.07 -11.35 1.80
N ALA A 174 -1.70 -10.33 1.01
CA ALA A 174 -1.30 -10.53 -0.38
C ALA A 174 0.00 -11.35 -0.51
N ALA A 175 1.01 -11.09 0.33
CA ALA A 175 2.27 -11.82 0.33
C ALA A 175 2.15 -13.27 0.83
N TRP A 176 1.20 -13.55 1.71
CA TRP A 176 0.86 -14.91 2.15
C TRP A 176 0.28 -15.75 1.01
N VAL A 177 -0.67 -15.20 0.23
CA VAL A 177 -1.33 -15.89 -0.90
C VAL A 177 -0.36 -16.34 -2.00
N VAL A 178 0.78 -15.65 -2.18
CA VAL A 178 1.78 -15.97 -3.21
C VAL A 178 2.87 -16.96 -2.72
N GLU A 179 2.75 -17.42 -1.47
CA GLU A 179 3.70 -18.33 -0.78
C GLU A 179 5.14 -17.78 -0.71
N ASN A 180 5.29 -16.48 -0.45
CA ASN A 180 6.60 -15.86 -0.38
C ASN A 180 7.41 -16.36 0.83
N GLN A 181 8.72 -16.58 0.64
CA GLN A 181 9.64 -16.82 1.77
C GLN A 181 9.63 -15.58 2.67
N HIS A 182 9.64 -15.79 3.98
CA HIS A 182 9.50 -14.69 4.93
C HIS A 182 10.30 -14.89 6.21
N THR A 183 10.63 -13.76 6.84
CA THR A 183 11.21 -13.68 8.19
C THR A 183 10.33 -12.78 9.05
N MET A 184 10.04 -13.20 10.28
CA MET A 184 9.34 -12.39 11.27
C MET A 184 10.36 -11.75 12.21
N LEU A 185 10.48 -10.42 12.14
CA LEU A 185 11.24 -9.61 13.08
C LEU A 185 10.24 -8.92 14.01
N PHE A 186 10.39 -9.09 15.31
CA PHE A 186 9.54 -8.43 16.30
C PHE A 186 10.26 -7.18 16.83
N THR A 187 9.57 -6.04 16.99
CA THR A 187 10.12 -4.91 17.74
C THR A 187 10.39 -5.31 19.21
N PRO A 188 11.26 -4.60 19.95
CA PRO A 188 11.66 -5.03 21.30
C PRO A 188 10.47 -5.28 22.24
N ASN A 189 9.52 -4.34 22.21
CA ASN A 189 8.34 -4.32 23.08
C ASN A 189 7.16 -5.17 22.56
N PHE A 190 7.30 -5.88 21.44
CA PHE A 190 6.21 -6.65 20.84
C PHE A 190 5.72 -7.80 21.76
N ASP A 191 4.40 -7.91 21.95
CA ASP A 191 3.81 -9.04 22.66
C ASP A 191 3.52 -10.21 21.72
N LEU A 192 4.27 -11.29 21.93
CA LEU A 192 4.10 -12.57 21.23
C LEU A 192 2.79 -13.30 21.60
N LYS A 193 2.04 -12.81 22.60
CA LYS A 193 0.71 -13.33 22.99
C LYS A 193 -0.46 -12.47 22.49
N SER A 194 -0.18 -11.39 21.75
CA SER A 194 -1.20 -10.57 21.10
C SER A 194 -2.18 -11.43 20.29
N TYR A 195 -3.48 -11.11 20.38
CA TYR A 195 -4.53 -11.89 19.75
C TYR A 195 -4.39 -11.89 18.22
N GLU A 196 -3.92 -10.77 17.70
CA GLU A 196 -3.73 -10.42 16.29
C GLU A 196 -2.61 -11.25 15.66
N PHE A 197 -1.52 -11.48 16.40
CA PHE A 197 -0.45 -12.40 15.99
C PHE A 197 -0.88 -13.87 16.15
N GLN A 198 -1.47 -14.23 17.29
CA GLN A 198 -1.85 -15.62 17.59
C GLN A 198 -2.92 -16.18 16.65
N ASN A 199 -3.74 -15.32 16.03
CA ASN A 199 -4.80 -15.69 15.08
C ASN A 199 -4.56 -15.09 13.67
N GLY A 200 -3.36 -14.58 13.39
CA GLY A 200 -3.02 -13.92 12.13
C GLY A 200 -2.69 -14.88 10.98
N ALA A 201 -2.37 -14.32 9.81
CA ALA A 201 -1.96 -15.10 8.63
C ALA A 201 -0.55 -15.75 8.80
N LEU A 202 0.27 -15.22 9.71
CA LEU A 202 1.59 -15.76 10.01
C LEU A 202 1.49 -16.82 11.11
N ASP A 203 2.00 -18.02 10.83
CA ASP A 203 1.99 -19.13 11.79
C ASP A 203 2.92 -18.83 13.00
N PRO A 204 2.39 -18.65 14.23
CA PRO A 204 3.19 -18.32 15.41
C PRO A 204 4.18 -19.43 15.83
N ARG A 205 4.09 -20.61 15.20
CA ARG A 205 4.99 -21.76 15.43
C ARG A 205 6.26 -21.68 14.59
N LYS A 206 6.30 -20.80 13.57
CA LYS A 206 7.51 -20.52 12.79
C LYS A 206 8.47 -19.64 13.60
N ILE A 207 9.77 -19.81 13.35
CA ILE A 207 10.82 -19.08 14.06
C ILE A 207 10.86 -17.61 13.57
N GLY A 208 10.34 -16.70 14.40
CA GLY A 208 10.68 -15.28 14.39
C GLY A 208 11.59 -14.91 15.55
N PHE A 209 12.11 -13.68 15.58
CA PHE A 209 12.96 -13.20 16.68
C PHE A 209 12.83 -11.69 16.91
N ARG A 210 13.16 -11.24 18.14
CA ARG A 210 13.22 -9.80 18.44
C ARG A 210 14.41 -9.15 17.77
N ILE A 211 14.19 -7.99 17.18
CA ILE A 211 15.17 -7.19 16.42
C ILE A 211 16.43 -6.81 17.23
N ASN A 212 16.35 -6.79 18.56
CA ASN A 212 17.48 -6.55 19.48
C ASN A 212 18.25 -7.82 19.92
N ASN A 213 17.97 -9.00 19.33
CA ASN A 213 18.70 -10.24 19.64
C ASN A 213 19.90 -10.46 18.69
N GLU A 214 21.13 -10.26 19.19
CA GLU A 214 22.38 -10.36 18.40
C GLU A 214 22.57 -11.73 17.74
N GLU A 215 22.29 -12.83 18.45
CA GLU A 215 22.49 -14.19 17.94
C GLU A 215 21.56 -14.49 16.74
N ARG A 216 20.25 -14.28 16.91
CA ARG A 216 19.25 -14.51 15.86
C ARG A 216 19.39 -13.55 14.69
N LEU A 217 19.80 -12.30 14.94
CA LEU A 217 20.11 -11.34 13.87
C LEU A 217 21.32 -11.80 13.05
N THR A 218 22.33 -12.39 13.70
CA THR A 218 23.49 -12.98 13.03
C THR A 218 23.10 -14.22 12.21
N GLU A 219 22.30 -15.14 12.77
CA GLU A 219 21.73 -16.29 12.03
C GLU A 219 20.93 -15.83 10.80
N PHE A 220 20.13 -14.78 10.93
CA PHE A 220 19.36 -14.22 9.83
C PHE A 220 20.24 -13.66 8.71
N VAL A 221 21.23 -12.83 9.03
CA VAL A 221 22.19 -12.30 8.04
C VAL A 221 22.99 -13.43 7.37
N GLU A 222 23.34 -14.49 8.11
CA GLU A 222 23.96 -15.69 7.55
C GLU A 222 23.02 -16.42 6.57
N SER A 223 21.74 -16.57 6.91
CA SER A 223 20.75 -17.23 6.05
C SER A 223 20.52 -16.49 4.71
N LEU A 224 20.63 -15.16 4.70
CA LEU A 224 20.49 -14.37 3.49
C LEU A 224 21.61 -14.65 2.47
N LYS A 225 22.80 -15.12 2.89
CA LYS A 225 23.92 -15.42 1.98
C LYS A 225 23.61 -16.48 0.93
N VAL A 226 22.62 -17.34 1.19
CA VAL A 226 22.15 -18.37 0.25
C VAL A 226 21.47 -17.75 -0.98
N THR A 227 20.83 -16.58 -0.81
CA THR A 227 20.04 -15.90 -1.87
C THR A 227 20.69 -14.59 -2.34
N PHE A 228 21.45 -13.91 -1.49
CA PHE A 228 21.97 -12.56 -1.73
C PHE A 228 23.50 -12.52 -1.65
N LYS A 229 24.11 -11.74 -2.55
CA LYS A 229 25.54 -11.41 -2.49
C LYS A 229 25.79 -10.51 -1.27
N ILE A 230 26.51 -11.04 -0.29
CA ILE A 230 26.85 -10.41 1.00
C ILE A 230 28.38 -10.34 1.13
N LEU A 231 28.88 -9.36 1.87
CA LEU A 231 30.30 -9.12 2.07
C LEU A 231 30.99 -10.32 2.74
N PRO A 232 32.14 -10.80 2.23
CA PRO A 232 32.82 -11.99 2.77
C PRO A 232 33.50 -11.75 4.12
N GLY A 233 33.69 -10.49 4.53
CA GLY A 233 34.38 -10.13 5.76
C GLY A 233 33.47 -10.21 6.99
N MET A 234 33.48 -11.35 7.71
CA MET A 234 32.71 -11.55 8.95
C MET A 234 32.91 -10.42 9.99
N VAL A 235 34.13 -9.86 10.08
CA VAL A 235 34.41 -8.73 11.00
C VAL A 235 33.58 -7.49 10.64
N LEU A 236 33.42 -7.18 9.35
CA LEU A 236 32.66 -6.03 8.87
C LEU A 236 31.14 -6.26 9.00
N VAL A 237 30.69 -7.50 8.74
CA VAL A 237 29.30 -7.91 9.02
C VAL A 237 28.96 -7.75 10.50
N ASN A 238 29.83 -8.24 11.39
CA ASN A 238 29.64 -8.13 12.84
C ASN A 238 29.74 -6.67 13.34
N GLN A 239 30.51 -5.80 12.68
CA GLN A 239 30.49 -4.36 12.94
C GLN A 239 29.13 -3.75 12.60
N LYS A 240 28.57 -4.07 11.42
CA LYS A 240 27.25 -3.55 10.99
C LYS A 240 26.11 -4.06 11.86
N ILE A 241 26.16 -5.32 12.29
CA ILE A 241 25.23 -5.88 13.29
C ILE A 241 25.29 -5.07 14.60
N LYS A 242 26.48 -4.66 15.06
CA LYS A 242 26.63 -3.86 16.29
C LYS A 242 26.22 -2.39 16.15
N GLU A 243 26.49 -1.78 15.00
CA GLU A 243 25.96 -0.46 14.65
C GLU A 243 24.42 -0.45 14.66
N PHE A 244 23.81 -1.49 14.08
CA PHE A 244 22.36 -1.68 14.06
C PHE A 244 21.76 -1.87 15.47
N LEU A 245 22.30 -2.80 16.27
CA LEU A 245 21.81 -3.07 17.63
C LEU A 245 21.92 -1.83 18.54
N LYS A 246 22.94 -1.00 18.34
CA LYS A 246 23.05 0.31 19.00
C LYS A 246 21.88 1.22 18.62
N LYS A 247 21.58 1.39 17.31
CA LYS A 247 20.42 2.19 16.86
C LYS A 247 19.09 1.66 17.38
N VAL A 248 18.89 0.34 17.37
CA VAL A 248 17.69 -0.31 17.93
C VAL A 248 17.51 0.02 19.42
N THR A 249 18.60 0.01 20.19
CA THR A 249 18.60 0.36 21.62
C THR A 249 18.32 1.86 21.85
N GLU A 250 18.79 2.73 20.96
CA GLU A 250 18.52 4.18 20.99
C GLU A 250 17.02 4.45 20.73
N ILE A 251 16.42 3.84 19.70
CA ILE A 251 14.97 3.94 19.40
C ILE A 251 14.13 3.38 20.57
N GLU A 252 14.48 2.19 21.09
CA GLU A 252 13.79 1.55 22.22
C GLU A 252 13.80 2.45 23.48
N SER A 253 14.90 3.18 23.69
CA SER A 253 15.03 4.14 24.80
C SER A 253 14.15 5.38 24.62
N GLU A 254 13.99 5.87 23.39
CA GLU A 254 13.11 7.00 23.08
C GLU A 254 11.62 6.63 23.18
N GLU A 255 11.21 5.46 22.68
CA GLU A 255 9.85 4.94 22.86
C GLU A 255 9.51 4.83 24.36
N ALA A 256 10.41 4.23 25.14
CA ALA A 256 10.26 4.09 26.59
C ALA A 256 10.30 5.44 27.37
N ALA A 257 10.79 6.52 26.75
CA ALA A 257 10.72 7.88 27.31
C ALA A 257 9.37 8.53 27.01
N LYS A 258 8.92 8.47 25.75
CA LYS A 258 7.63 9.02 25.26
C LYS A 258 6.44 8.47 26.06
N ILE A 259 6.48 7.18 26.42
CA ILE A 259 5.44 6.54 27.26
C ILE A 259 5.39 7.13 28.69
N LYS A 260 6.53 7.49 29.29
CA LYS A 260 6.61 7.94 30.69
C LYS A 260 6.08 9.35 30.91
N SER A 261 6.22 10.25 29.92
CA SER A 261 5.68 11.62 29.98
C SER A 261 4.15 11.68 29.99
N THR A 262 3.46 10.62 29.55
CA THR A 262 2.00 10.60 29.35
C THR A 262 1.22 10.14 30.60
N ILE A 263 1.91 9.72 31.67
CA ILE A 263 1.30 9.05 32.84
C ILE A 263 1.12 10.02 34.04
N THR A 264 1.57 11.27 33.93
CA THR A 264 1.76 12.17 35.07
C THR A 264 0.59 13.09 35.47
N GLU A 265 -0.53 13.12 34.75
CA GLU A 265 -1.67 13.99 35.09
C GLU A 265 -2.92 13.23 35.63
N PRO A 266 -3.62 13.72 36.68
CA PRO A 266 -4.69 12.95 37.34
C PRO A 266 -6.11 13.29 36.82
N PRO A 267 -7.01 12.29 36.67
CA PRO A 267 -8.38 12.52 36.18
C PRO A 267 -9.33 13.05 37.26
N GLN A 268 -10.10 14.10 36.93
CA GLN A 268 -11.26 14.55 37.72
C GLN A 268 -12.59 13.99 37.18
N LYS A 269 -13.62 13.94 38.03
CA LYS A 269 -14.88 13.22 37.77
C LYS A 269 -16.12 14.11 37.87
N ALA A 270 -16.97 13.99 36.85
CA ALA A 270 -18.44 13.97 36.89
C ALA A 270 -19.23 15.11 37.56
N GLN A 271 -20.30 15.55 36.87
CA GLN A 271 -21.66 15.28 37.36
C GLN A 271 -22.75 15.42 36.28
N THR A 272 -23.83 14.67 36.46
CA THR A 272 -25.04 14.69 35.61
C THR A 272 -26.05 15.73 36.06
N GLN A 273 -26.83 16.26 35.11
CA GLN A 273 -28.21 16.69 35.40
C GLN A 273 -29.11 16.58 34.16
N LYS A 274 -30.42 16.51 34.38
CA LYS A 274 -31.45 16.22 33.37
C LYS A 274 -32.21 17.48 32.98
N THR A 275 -32.76 17.53 31.76
CA THR A 275 -33.99 18.30 31.49
C THR A 275 -34.78 17.68 30.34
N GLU A 276 -36.11 17.81 30.42
CA GLU A 276 -37.13 17.14 29.61
C GLU A 276 -38.22 18.21 29.35
N THR A 277 -38.88 18.40 28.20
CA THR A 277 -39.28 17.52 27.08
C THR A 277 -39.02 18.27 25.72
N ASN A 278 -39.72 18.19 24.56
CA ASN A 278 -41.02 17.64 24.10
C ASN A 278 -41.02 17.37 22.55
N ASN A 279 -42.18 17.48 21.88
CA ASN A 279 -42.46 17.05 20.50
C ASN A 279 -42.81 18.20 19.55
N ALA A 280 -42.48 18.04 18.25
CA ALA A 280 -43.36 18.16 17.05
C ALA A 280 -42.48 17.92 15.80
N LYS A 281 -42.79 17.10 14.76
CA LYS A 281 -43.98 16.93 13.89
C LYS A 281 -44.39 18.23 13.16
N SER A 282 -44.48 18.29 11.81
CA SER A 282 -44.29 17.27 10.77
C SER A 282 -44.10 17.86 9.35
N GLU A 283 -43.54 17.02 8.46
CA GLU A 283 -43.84 16.82 7.01
C GLU A 283 -45.20 17.32 6.44
N PRO A 284 -45.46 17.32 5.09
CA PRO A 284 -44.64 16.85 3.94
C PRO A 284 -44.75 17.70 2.61
N ILE A 285 -44.36 17.09 1.46
CA ILE A 285 -44.79 17.33 0.04
C ILE A 285 -43.92 18.29 -0.82
N LYS A 286 -43.62 18.07 -2.13
CA LYS A 286 -43.27 16.88 -2.97
C LYS A 286 -43.09 17.26 -4.47
N ASN A 287 -42.32 16.44 -5.21
CA ASN A 287 -42.38 16.15 -6.66
C ASN A 287 -41.87 17.14 -7.75
N GLU A 288 -40.63 16.89 -8.20
CA GLU A 288 -40.24 16.38 -9.55
C GLU A 288 -40.82 16.93 -10.88
N LYS A 289 -39.89 17.25 -11.81
CA LYS A 289 -39.57 16.53 -13.09
C LYS A 289 -38.34 17.22 -13.74
N THR A 290 -37.53 16.66 -14.66
CA THR A 290 -37.67 15.62 -15.71
C THR A 290 -36.43 14.70 -15.83
N ALA A 291 -36.51 13.65 -16.68
CA ALA A 291 -35.43 12.68 -16.99
C ALA A 291 -34.62 13.09 -18.28
N GLN A 292 -33.70 12.34 -18.92
CA GLN A 292 -33.43 10.88 -18.94
C GLN A 292 -32.11 10.51 -19.67
N ARG A 293 -31.37 9.48 -19.21
CA ARG A 293 -30.54 8.54 -20.02
C ARG A 293 -30.25 7.26 -19.22
N LYS A 294 -29.78 6.17 -19.86
CA LYS A 294 -29.67 4.83 -19.26
C LYS A 294 -28.39 4.07 -19.67
N SER A 295 -27.58 3.70 -18.68
CA SER A 295 -26.98 2.35 -18.61
C SER A 295 -27.80 1.55 -17.59
N LYS A 296 -27.96 0.22 -17.76
CA LYS A 296 -29.03 -0.52 -17.08
C LYS A 296 -28.64 -1.86 -16.42
N SER A 297 -27.61 -1.81 -15.59
CA SER A 297 -27.55 -2.64 -14.37
C SER A 297 -27.46 -1.75 -13.12
N SER A 298 -28.36 -0.76 -13.03
CA SER A 298 -28.47 0.09 -11.84
C SER A 298 -28.93 -0.74 -10.65
N SER A 299 -28.01 -1.08 -9.75
CA SER A 299 -28.35 -1.79 -8.52
C SER A 299 -29.26 -0.95 -7.63
N ARG A 300 -29.87 -1.59 -6.63
CA ARG A 300 -30.75 -0.88 -5.69
C ARG A 300 -29.99 0.24 -4.97
N LEU A 301 -28.78 -0.04 -4.51
CA LEU A 301 -27.88 0.93 -3.89
C LEU A 301 -27.59 2.13 -4.81
N PHE A 302 -27.13 1.86 -6.03
CA PHE A 302 -26.84 2.89 -7.03
C PHE A 302 -28.08 3.65 -7.54
N SER A 303 -29.28 3.08 -7.39
CA SER A 303 -30.57 3.76 -7.67
C SER A 303 -31.14 4.54 -6.47
N ASP A 304 -30.68 4.23 -5.27
CA ASP A 304 -31.03 4.92 -4.03
C ASP A 304 -30.07 6.11 -3.79
N LEU A 305 -28.78 5.96 -4.09
CA LEU A 305 -27.77 7.04 -4.09
C LEU A 305 -28.15 8.17 -5.06
N ARG A 306 -28.32 7.85 -6.35
CA ARG A 306 -28.77 8.81 -7.39
C ARG A 306 -30.10 9.50 -7.12
N ALA A 307 -30.88 8.99 -6.17
CA ALA A 307 -32.19 9.51 -5.79
C ALA A 307 -32.21 10.10 -4.37
N GLY A 308 -31.04 10.34 -3.75
CA GLY A 308 -30.92 10.94 -2.41
C GLY A 308 -31.62 10.16 -1.29
N LYS A 309 -31.79 8.83 -1.45
CA LYS A 309 -32.52 7.99 -0.48
C LYS A 309 -31.63 7.40 0.62
N LEU A 310 -30.31 7.58 0.52
CA LEU A 310 -29.37 7.31 1.60
C LEU A 310 -29.14 8.64 2.34
N LYS A 311 -29.13 8.61 3.68
CA LYS A 311 -28.72 9.77 4.48
C LYS A 311 -27.21 9.99 4.42
N THR A 312 -26.74 11.15 4.88
CA THR A 312 -25.31 11.46 5.06
C THR A 312 -24.55 10.31 5.73
N GLU A 313 -25.03 9.75 6.85
CA GLU A 313 -24.33 8.63 7.50
C GLU A 313 -24.36 7.31 6.72
N GLU A 314 -25.28 7.13 5.75
CA GLU A 314 -25.27 5.97 4.86
C GLU A 314 -24.34 6.20 3.65
N VAL A 315 -24.25 7.43 3.15
CA VAL A 315 -23.34 7.79 2.04
C VAL A 315 -21.89 7.80 2.52
N LEU A 316 -21.61 8.38 3.69
CA LEU A 316 -20.31 8.29 4.33
C LEU A 316 -19.92 6.83 4.61
N LEU A 317 -20.87 5.96 5.00
CA LEU A 317 -20.58 4.53 5.16
C LEU A 317 -20.19 3.87 3.82
N VAL A 318 -20.87 4.17 2.71
CA VAL A 318 -20.46 3.69 1.38
C VAL A 318 -19.04 4.16 1.05
N TYR A 319 -18.74 5.43 1.28
CA TYR A 319 -17.45 6.03 0.94
C TYR A 319 -16.31 5.48 1.83
N TYR A 320 -16.51 5.35 3.15
CA TYR A 320 -15.62 4.66 4.09
C TYR A 320 -15.30 3.23 3.64
N ILE A 321 -16.30 2.44 3.22
CA ILE A 321 -16.10 1.06 2.74
C ILE A 321 -15.22 1.01 1.48
N ILE A 322 -15.39 1.98 0.57
CA ILE A 322 -14.59 2.07 -0.67
C ILE A 322 -13.15 2.48 -0.35
N GLU A 323 -12.97 3.57 0.40
CA GLU A 323 -11.66 4.18 0.68
C GLU A 323 -10.79 3.26 1.55
N THR A 324 -11.37 2.63 2.58
CA THR A 324 -10.64 1.74 3.50
C THR A 324 -10.61 0.28 3.04
N GLY A 325 -11.41 -0.10 2.03
CA GLY A 325 -11.60 -1.48 1.59
C GLY A 325 -12.34 -2.38 2.59
N ARG A 326 -12.96 -1.82 3.66
CA ARG A 326 -13.61 -2.58 4.74
C ARG A 326 -14.96 -3.16 4.33
N PHE A 327 -14.93 -4.25 3.56
CA PHE A 327 -16.11 -5.03 3.19
C PHE A 327 -16.65 -5.96 4.31
N LYS A 328 -16.19 -5.77 5.55
CA LYS A 328 -16.56 -6.44 6.80
C LYS A 328 -16.63 -5.35 7.87
N LEU A 329 -17.68 -5.36 8.68
CA LEU A 329 -18.08 -4.27 9.56
C LEU A 329 -18.47 -4.81 10.94
N GLY A 330 -17.85 -4.30 12.01
CA GLY A 330 -18.08 -4.73 13.38
C GLY A 330 -19.50 -4.42 13.87
N THR A 331 -20.12 -5.35 14.59
CA THR A 331 -21.46 -5.17 15.20
C THR A 331 -21.52 -5.78 16.59
N GLY A 332 -22.53 -5.41 17.38
CA GLY A 332 -22.68 -5.88 18.76
C GLY A 332 -21.47 -5.48 19.62
N TRP A 333 -20.67 -6.45 20.08
CA TRP A 333 -19.49 -6.15 20.89
C TRP A 333 -18.31 -5.59 20.10
N GLN A 334 -18.28 -5.77 18.77
CA GLN A 334 -17.27 -5.17 17.88
C GLN A 334 -17.69 -3.78 17.35
N GLU A 335 -18.93 -3.35 17.62
CA GLU A 335 -19.45 -2.04 17.20
C GLU A 335 -18.63 -0.85 17.74
N PRO A 336 -18.18 -0.81 19.01
CA PRO A 336 -17.35 0.30 19.50
C PRO A 336 -16.02 0.41 18.75
N HIS A 337 -15.41 -0.73 18.39
CA HIS A 337 -14.14 -0.71 17.67
C HIS A 337 -14.31 -0.29 16.20
N GLU A 338 -15.43 -0.60 15.54
CA GLU A 338 -15.69 -0.02 14.22
C GLU A 338 -15.94 1.50 14.32
N ILE A 339 -16.56 1.97 15.40
CA ILE A 339 -16.71 3.42 15.68
C ILE A 339 -15.33 4.08 15.84
N GLU A 340 -14.41 3.52 16.64
CA GLU A 340 -13.02 4.02 16.76
C GLU A 340 -12.30 4.09 15.41
N ASN A 341 -12.47 3.08 14.55
CA ASN A 341 -11.88 3.06 13.21
C ASN A 341 -12.50 4.10 12.27
N ILE A 342 -13.77 4.45 12.48
CA ILE A 342 -14.48 5.49 11.73
C ILE A 342 -14.08 6.89 12.23
N GLU A 343 -14.00 7.12 13.54
CA GLU A 343 -13.57 8.40 14.12
C GLU A 343 -12.17 8.78 13.60
N ALA A 344 -11.22 7.85 13.63
CA ALA A 344 -9.89 8.05 13.06
C ALA A 344 -9.87 8.28 11.54
N TRP A 345 -10.87 7.78 10.80
CA TRP A 345 -11.01 8.02 9.36
C TRP A 345 -11.66 9.38 9.05
N GLU A 346 -12.63 9.81 9.86
CA GLU A 346 -13.23 11.14 9.80
C GLU A 346 -12.19 12.22 10.13
N ASP A 347 -11.35 12.01 11.16
CA ASP A 347 -10.23 12.89 11.51
C ASP A 347 -9.21 13.02 10.37
N ILE A 348 -8.81 11.89 9.75
CA ILE A 348 -7.80 11.87 8.65
C ILE A 348 -8.30 12.58 7.38
N ASN A 349 -9.60 12.57 7.13
CA ASN A 349 -10.22 13.22 5.96
C ASN A 349 -10.79 14.62 6.27
N GLU A 350 -10.51 15.18 7.45
CA GLU A 350 -11.00 16.49 7.91
C GLU A 350 -12.54 16.59 7.85
N LEU A 351 -13.26 15.58 8.36
CA LEU A 351 -14.73 15.45 8.28
C LEU A 351 -15.44 15.67 9.63
N ASP A 352 -16.69 16.18 9.58
CA ASP A 352 -17.57 16.18 10.76
C ASP A 352 -17.99 14.75 11.12
N ASN A 353 -17.97 14.43 12.41
CA ASN A 353 -18.13 13.08 12.98
C ASN A 353 -19.57 12.52 12.91
N VAL A 354 -20.10 12.46 11.69
CA VAL A 354 -21.48 12.12 11.34
C VAL A 354 -21.65 10.63 11.12
N LEU A 355 -20.65 9.93 10.60
CA LEU A 355 -20.67 8.47 10.45
C LEU A 355 -20.48 7.79 11.80
N SER A 356 -19.46 8.13 12.59
CA SER A 356 -19.18 7.54 13.91
C SER A 356 -20.41 7.62 14.83
N LYS A 357 -20.94 8.83 15.05
CA LYS A 357 -22.13 9.12 15.90
C LYS A 357 -23.43 8.47 15.40
N ASN A 358 -23.44 7.88 14.20
CA ASN A 358 -24.60 7.23 13.62
C ASN A 358 -24.32 5.82 13.07
N TYR A 359 -23.16 5.23 13.34
CA TYR A 359 -22.69 4.01 12.68
C TYR A 359 -23.68 2.84 12.79
N SER A 360 -24.16 2.50 13.99
CA SER A 360 -25.18 1.44 14.18
C SER A 360 -26.50 1.72 13.43
N LYS A 361 -26.83 3.00 13.17
CA LYS A 361 -28.01 3.42 12.41
C LYS A 361 -27.78 3.28 10.90
N ALA A 362 -26.56 3.55 10.43
CA ALA A 362 -26.16 3.33 9.03
C ALA A 362 -26.09 1.84 8.71
N LEU A 363 -25.37 1.07 9.55
CA LEU A 363 -25.25 -0.39 9.45
C LEU A 363 -26.62 -1.08 9.43
N LYS A 364 -27.52 -0.72 10.35
CA LYS A 364 -28.89 -1.26 10.37
C LYS A 364 -29.71 -0.91 9.13
N ARG A 365 -29.44 0.21 8.45
CA ARG A 365 -30.10 0.51 7.16
C ARG A 365 -29.47 -0.27 6.01
N PHE A 366 -28.17 -0.55 6.03
CA PHE A 366 -27.55 -1.49 5.08
C PHE A 366 -28.16 -2.89 5.22
N GLU A 367 -28.37 -3.36 6.45
CA GLU A 367 -29.10 -4.61 6.75
C GLU A 367 -30.53 -4.56 6.18
N MET A 368 -31.31 -3.51 6.50
CA MET A 368 -32.69 -3.34 5.99
C MET A 368 -32.78 -3.16 4.46
N ARG A 369 -31.70 -2.72 3.79
CA ARG A 369 -31.61 -2.65 2.32
C ARG A 369 -31.13 -3.96 1.68
N ALA A 370 -30.73 -4.95 2.49
CA ALA A 370 -30.05 -6.18 2.09
C ALA A 370 -28.75 -5.91 1.30
N LEU A 371 -27.88 -5.07 1.87
CA LEU A 371 -26.53 -4.78 1.35
C LEU A 371 -25.43 -5.53 2.14
N ILE A 372 -25.76 -5.98 3.35
CA ILE A 372 -24.88 -6.72 4.26
C ILE A 372 -25.61 -7.95 4.82
N GLU A 373 -24.84 -8.96 5.20
CA GLU A 373 -25.29 -10.18 5.87
C GLU A 373 -24.40 -10.52 7.07
N VAL A 374 -24.90 -11.30 8.03
CA VAL A 374 -24.10 -11.72 9.19
C VAL A 374 -23.03 -12.70 8.74
N SER A 375 -21.77 -12.34 8.92
CA SER A 375 -20.61 -13.14 8.50
C SER A 375 -19.92 -13.87 9.65
N ASP A 376 -20.07 -13.40 10.90
CA ASP A 376 -19.56 -14.10 12.07
C ASP A 376 -20.38 -13.80 13.34
N PHE A 377 -20.36 -14.75 14.28
CA PHE A 377 -21.13 -14.78 15.53
C PHE A 377 -20.23 -14.87 16.77
N THR A 378 -20.78 -14.48 17.92
CA THR A 378 -20.24 -14.80 19.24
C THR A 378 -20.50 -16.27 19.60
N GLY A 379 -19.76 -16.81 20.58
CA GLY A 379 -20.05 -18.13 21.15
C GLY A 379 -21.43 -18.26 21.82
N SER A 380 -22.16 -17.15 21.99
CA SER A 380 -23.54 -17.09 22.48
C SER A 380 -24.58 -16.94 21.37
N GLY A 381 -24.19 -16.99 20.09
CA GLY A 381 -25.09 -16.91 18.93
C GLY A 381 -25.54 -15.50 18.52
N ASN A 382 -25.09 -14.44 19.20
CA ASN A 382 -25.31 -13.06 18.75
C ASN A 382 -24.35 -12.72 17.60
N PRO A 383 -24.78 -12.03 16.52
CA PRO A 383 -23.89 -11.48 15.50
C PRO A 383 -22.77 -10.61 16.09
N LYS A 384 -21.60 -10.62 15.43
CA LYS A 384 -20.46 -9.75 15.76
C LYS A 384 -19.79 -9.10 14.55
N GLU A 385 -19.96 -9.66 13.36
CA GLU A 385 -19.45 -9.12 12.10
C GLU A 385 -20.54 -9.18 11.03
N MET A 386 -20.65 -8.11 10.23
CA MET A 386 -21.49 -8.03 9.04
C MET A 386 -20.60 -7.86 7.79
N ALA A 387 -20.74 -8.70 6.77
CA ALA A 387 -20.03 -8.56 5.51
C ALA A 387 -20.93 -7.95 4.43
N LEU A 388 -20.36 -7.18 3.50
CA LEU A 388 -21.08 -6.77 2.29
C LEU A 388 -21.35 -8.00 1.42
N ILE A 389 -22.61 -8.11 0.97
CA ILE A 389 -23.02 -9.18 0.06
C ILE A 389 -22.28 -9.06 -1.28
N ASP A 390 -22.08 -10.20 -1.94
CA ASP A 390 -21.13 -10.30 -3.03
C ASP A 390 -21.53 -9.50 -4.29
N SER A 391 -22.81 -9.13 -4.45
CA SER A 391 -23.26 -8.17 -5.47
C SER A 391 -22.90 -6.73 -5.09
N ALA A 392 -23.24 -6.30 -3.87
CA ALA A 392 -22.92 -4.96 -3.38
C ALA A 392 -21.40 -4.71 -3.36
N ARG A 393 -20.58 -5.70 -2.97
CA ARG A 393 -19.11 -5.63 -3.07
C ARG A 393 -18.65 -5.40 -4.52
N LYS A 394 -19.17 -6.17 -5.48
CA LYS A 394 -18.77 -6.05 -6.89
C LYS A 394 -19.21 -4.73 -7.51
N GLU A 395 -20.37 -4.20 -7.09
CA GLU A 395 -20.84 -2.87 -7.47
C GLU A 395 -19.91 -1.77 -6.94
N LEU A 396 -19.54 -1.79 -5.66
CA LEU A 396 -18.65 -0.77 -5.09
C LEU A 396 -17.21 -0.81 -5.64
N LEU A 397 -16.79 -1.94 -6.23
CA LEU A 397 -15.50 -2.09 -6.94
C LEU A 397 -15.54 -1.62 -8.41
N ASP A 398 -16.72 -1.38 -8.98
CA ASP A 398 -16.95 -0.91 -10.36
C ASP A 398 -17.83 0.35 -10.32
N LEU A 399 -17.34 1.37 -9.61
CA LEU A 399 -18.09 2.57 -9.26
C LEU A 399 -18.27 3.49 -10.48
N PRO A 400 -19.51 3.83 -10.88
CA PRO A 400 -19.72 4.78 -11.97
C PRO A 400 -19.35 6.21 -11.57
N GLU A 401 -18.75 6.98 -12.49
CA GLU A 401 -18.35 8.40 -12.31
C GLU A 401 -19.46 9.29 -11.70
N ASP A 402 -20.73 9.04 -12.08
CA ASP A 402 -21.90 9.80 -11.61
C ASP A 402 -22.40 9.34 -10.22
N VAL A 403 -21.92 8.22 -9.70
CA VAL A 403 -22.09 7.81 -8.30
C VAL A 403 -20.92 8.31 -7.46
N GLU A 404 -19.68 8.18 -7.96
CA GLU A 404 -18.47 8.73 -7.35
C GLU A 404 -18.62 10.24 -7.05
N SER A 405 -19.11 10.99 -8.04
CA SER A 405 -19.41 12.42 -7.89
C SER A 405 -20.36 12.73 -6.73
N ILE A 406 -21.35 11.87 -6.46
CA ILE A 406 -22.32 12.02 -5.35
C ILE A 406 -21.65 11.72 -4.00
N LEU A 407 -20.75 10.73 -3.93
CA LEU A 407 -20.00 10.46 -2.71
C LEU A 407 -19.11 11.66 -2.36
N LEU A 408 -18.31 12.12 -3.33
CA LEU A 408 -17.39 13.25 -3.17
C LEU A 408 -18.13 14.56 -2.86
N GLU A 409 -19.32 14.79 -3.40
CA GLU A 409 -20.16 15.94 -3.03
C GLU A 409 -20.62 15.87 -1.56
N VAL A 410 -21.03 14.70 -1.06
CA VAL A 410 -21.44 14.56 0.35
C VAL A 410 -20.25 14.70 1.30
N VAL A 411 -19.09 14.13 0.97
CA VAL A 411 -17.84 14.27 1.73
C VAL A 411 -17.43 15.74 1.82
N LYS A 412 -17.35 16.44 0.68
CA LYS A 412 -16.99 17.86 0.62
C LYS A 412 -17.97 18.79 1.36
N ASN A 413 -19.23 18.40 1.48
CA ASN A 413 -20.25 19.14 2.23
C ASN A 413 -20.32 18.74 3.72
N ASN A 414 -19.42 17.88 4.20
CA ASN A 414 -19.33 17.41 5.58
C ASN A 414 -17.92 17.64 6.18
N PRO A 415 -17.28 18.82 6.03
CA PRO A 415 -15.97 19.08 6.63
C PRO A 415 -16.09 19.17 8.15
N ALA A 416 -14.99 18.89 8.85
CA ALA A 416 -14.84 19.17 10.27
C ALA A 416 -15.11 20.65 10.52
N LYS A 417 -15.75 20.96 11.65
CA LYS A 417 -15.96 22.35 12.05
C LYS A 417 -14.63 22.87 12.60
N GLU A 418 -14.17 24.00 12.07
CA GLU A 418 -13.12 24.78 12.73
C GLU A 418 -13.56 25.03 14.18
N GLU A 419 -12.72 24.69 15.16
CA GLU A 419 -12.99 25.04 16.55
C GLU A 419 -12.85 26.56 16.68
N ASP A 420 -13.97 27.26 16.97
CA ASP A 420 -13.98 28.70 17.21
C ASP A 420 -12.94 29.05 18.29
N ASP A 421 -11.90 29.79 17.88
CA ASP A 421 -10.73 30.14 18.68
C ASP A 421 -11.15 30.91 19.96
N PHE A 422 -11.19 30.20 21.10
CA PHE A 422 -11.81 30.71 22.32
C PHE A 422 -11.01 31.91 22.87
N PRO A 423 -11.63 33.10 23.04
CA PRO A 423 -10.89 34.30 23.38
C PRO A 423 -10.48 34.33 24.87
N PHE A 424 -9.18 34.14 25.09
CA PHE A 424 -8.33 34.54 26.24
C PHE A 424 -8.97 34.61 27.65
#